data_AF-A0A7V4EFP0-F1
#
_entry.id   AF-A0A7V4EFP0-F1
#
_cell.length_a   1.000
_cell.length_b   1.000
_cell.length_c   1.000
_cell.angle_alpha   90.00
_cell.angle_beta   90.00
_cell.angle_gamma   90.00
#
_symmetry.space_group_name_H-M   'P 1'
#
loop_
_entity.id
_entity.type
_entity.pdbx_description
1 polymer ?
#
loop_
_entity_poly.entity_id
_entity_poly.type
_entity_poly.pdbx_seq_one_letter_code
_entity_poly.pdbx_strand_id
1 'polypeptide(L)' 'MVEILDTTLRDGTQGEGISLSVDDKVAIARRLAAFGIH' A
#
# COMPACT_ATOMS: atom_id res chain seq x y z
N MET A 1 5.16 21.30 -7.86
CA MET A 1 4.64 19.95 -8.15
C MET A 1 4.30 19.32 -6.81
N VAL A 2 3.20 18.57 -6.73
CA VAL A 2 2.82 17.84 -5.51
C VAL A 2 2.88 16.35 -5.86
N GLU A 3 3.52 15.56 -5.01
CA GLU A 3 3.66 14.11 -5.17
C GLU A 3 2.90 13.40 -4.04
N ILE A 4 2.37 12.21 -4.34
CA ILE A 4 1.69 11.36 -3.36
C ILE A 4 2.63 10.20 -3.03
N LEU A 5 3.03 10.09 -1.77
CA LEU A 5 3.73 8.93 -1.23
C LEU A 5 2.72 8.04 -0.51
N ASP A 6 2.38 6.90 -1.10
CA ASP A 6 1.53 5.91 -0.42
C ASP A 6 2.32 5.20 0.70
N THR A 7 1.76 5.20 1.91
CA THR A 7 2.32 4.48 3.06
C THR A 7 1.45 3.32 3.52
N THR A 8 0.52 2.84 2.68
CA THR A 8 -0.44 1.77 3.01
C THR A 8 0.26 0.50 3.48
N LEU A 9 1.34 0.09 2.81
CA LEU A 9 2.10 -1.13 3.16
C LEU A 9 3.11 -0.94 4.30
N ARG A 10 3.19 0.26 4.87
CA ARG A 10 4.01 0.61 6.03
C ARG A 10 3.10 1.02 7.18
N ASP A 11 2.69 2.28 7.20
CA ASP A 11 1.90 2.89 8.27
C ASP A 11 0.50 2.28 8.33
N GLY A 12 -0.09 1.96 7.17
CA GLY A 12 -1.40 1.30 7.09
C GLY A 12 -1.45 -0.10 7.69
N THR A 13 -0.29 -0.72 7.97
CA THR A 13 -0.19 -2.03 8.63
C THR A 13 0.13 -1.96 10.12
N GLN A 14 0.28 -0.77 10.70
CA GLN A 14 0.62 -0.61 12.12
C GLN A 14 -0.60 -0.68 13.06
N GLY A 15 -1.82 -0.74 12.51
CA GLY A 15 -3.04 -0.87 13.30
C GLY A 15 -3.22 -2.26 13.90
N GLU A 16 -3.69 -2.33 15.15
CA GLU A 16 -4.04 -3.60 15.79
C GLU A 16 -5.06 -4.37 14.94
N GLY A 17 -4.83 -5.67 14.77
CA GLY A 17 -5.68 -6.55 13.96
C GLY A 17 -5.44 -6.46 12.45
N ILE A 18 -4.52 -5.61 11.97
CA ILE A 18 -4.12 -5.59 10.56
C ILE A 18 -3.01 -6.61 10.33
N SER A 19 -3.30 -7.64 9.56
CA SER A 19 -2.33 -8.62 9.08
C SER A 19 -2.57 -8.88 7.61
N LEU A 20 -1.57 -8.56 6.78
CA LEU A 20 -1.63 -8.78 5.33
C LEU A 20 -0.68 -9.92 4.96
N SER A 21 -1.18 -10.87 4.19
CA SER A 21 -0.33 -11.88 3.56
C SER A 21 0.60 -11.22 2.53
N VAL A 22 1.61 -11.96 2.07
CA VAL A 22 2.49 -11.47 0.99
C VAL A 22 1.68 -11.19 -0.28
N ASP A 23 0.73 -12.06 -0.61
CA ASP A 23 -0.11 -11.90 -1.81
C ASP A 23 -1.01 -10.67 -1.72
N ASP A 24 -1.55 -10.34 -0.54
CA ASP A 24 -2.31 -9.11 -0.31
C ASP A 24 -1.44 -7.88 -0.59
N LYS A 25 -0.20 -7.88 -0.10
CA LYS A 25 0.75 -6.77 -0.30
C LYS A 25 1.05 -6.58 -1.79
N VAL A 26 1.28 -7.66 -2.53
CA VAL A 26 1.52 -7.60 -3.98
C VAL A 26 0.29 -7.09 -4.73
N ALA A 27 -0.91 -7.55 -4.35
CA ALA A 27 -2.16 -7.10 -4.95
C ALA A 27 -2.41 -5.60 -4.71
N ILE A 28 -2.12 -5.10 -3.51
CA ILE A 28 -2.21 -3.67 -3.17
C ILE A 28 -1.20 -2.86 -4.00
N ALA A 29 0.07 -3.28 -4.05
CA ALA A 29 1.10 -2.59 -4.82
C ALA A 29 0.75 -2.48 -6.31
N ARG A 30 0.21 -3.57 -6.90
CA ARG A 30 -0.26 -3.56 -8.30
C ARG A 30 -1.41 -2.58 -8.53
N ARG A 31 -2.33 -2.47 -7.58
CA ARG A 31 -3.45 -1.51 -7.66
C ARG A 31 -2.97 -0.07 -7.53
N LEU A 32 -2.05 0.21 -6.62
CA LEU A 32 -1.44 1.54 -6.46
C LEU A 32 -0.69 1.96 -7.74
N ALA A 33 0.09 1.05 -8.32
CA ALA A 33 0.77 1.30 -9.59
C ALA A 33 -0.23 1.54 -10.74
N ALA A 34 -1.30 0.75 -10.84
CA ALA A 34 -2.36 0.96 -11.84
C ALA A 34 -3.13 2.27 -11.64
N PHE A 35 -3.19 2.78 -10.40
CA PHE A 35 -3.77 4.08 -10.07
C PHE A 35 -2.83 5.26 -10.38
N GLY A 36 -1.56 5.00 -10.69
CA GLY A 36 -0.56 6.02 -11.00
C GLY A 36 0.23 6.53 -9.79
N ILE A 37 0.23 5.79 -8.69
CA ILE A 37 1.20 6.02 -7.60
C ILE A 37 2.54 5.41 -8.02
N HIS A 38 3.62 6.19 -7.84
CA HIS A 38 4.98 5.85 -8.26
C HIS A 38 5.95 5.86 -7.08
#